data_AF-A0A1F6CIY9-F1
#
_entry.id   AF-A0A1F6CIY9-F1
#
_cell.length_a   1.000
_cell.length_b   1.000
_cell.length_c   1.000
_cell.angle_alpha   90.00
_cell.angle_beta   90.00
_cell.angle_gamma   90.00
#
_symmetry.space_group_name_H-M   'P 1'
#
loop_
_entity.id
_entity.type
_entity.pdbx_description
1 polymer ?
#
loop_
_entity_poly.entity_id
_entity_poly.type
_entity_poly.pdbx_seq_one_letter_code
_entity_poly.pdbx_strand_id
1 'polypeptide(L)'
;MSEKSPSRKILRDAERICDSHDLLARSRNGIDTLSNEERVQLAKSGHDYLSEGSETIALDFFEAAQDFEGLRVVADKLLKERLDSTEIPRALILLEDHEGMRNLLNRENRGYWGTYQYEGSFRILEKTLNEYVDKFLIENGDLTATGMINRGDDLIAIRNLSRQYDVAVPIARGGLKQGAIAHLWGMPTKIVDIAAHNRKVPRGKWINPVQKKDFEGKKVLLFDKDAVSGASIRKALSMLARFRPLKVDAYFPYDEVPAGSNGTGTRIENLPPELTAYYPENAPLQNAGDVYIEAHEKLETPYGRRRKTETLFIEEAERIKKEFPELSESIRTYIIERCRLWDSLNPMVAGISDVREQMLTEFGELKKVYLNTAMYKLPGVVGNLIQRLSNPEKLPISTENKLIAARYAARAVEAATSRNIDNQHYPSNPLAAFIAAREAVQKGFDVALIVGPEGFAYEPFFIDLGLATVAVNIPESRIDETRTTIACGDLSVLKGKRVLIVEDDVRTGATLKKIIDISNTYVPQELGLYLGLPKTFQRMENIPSNFKDVFVADGSREERADFSDYLATRGLNIFKYSKD
;
A
#
# COMPACT_ATOMS: atom_id res chain seq x y z
N MET A 1 60.51 8.79 -4.24
CA MET A 1 59.27 8.58 -3.48
C MET A 1 58.31 9.69 -3.88
N SER A 2 57.28 9.40 -4.69
CA SER A 2 56.29 10.41 -5.08
C SER A 2 55.15 10.43 -4.06
N GLU A 3 55.00 11.54 -3.35
CA GLU A 3 53.82 11.81 -2.54
C GLU A 3 52.58 11.89 -3.44
N LYS A 4 51.74 10.85 -3.41
CA LYS A 4 50.40 10.92 -4.01
C LYS A 4 49.55 11.84 -3.12
N SER A 5 49.27 13.02 -3.65
CA SER A 5 48.47 14.07 -3.00
C SER A 5 47.08 13.53 -2.55
N PRO A 6 46.75 13.59 -1.25
CA PRO A 6 45.45 13.20 -0.69
C PRO A 6 44.26 14.01 -1.23
N SER A 7 44.50 15.19 -1.83
CA SER A 7 43.46 16.14 -2.23
C SER A 7 42.57 15.66 -3.38
N ARG A 8 43.12 14.90 -4.35
CA ARG A 8 42.34 14.40 -5.50
C ARG A 8 41.39 13.26 -5.14
N LYS A 9 41.69 12.50 -4.09
CA LYS A 9 40.79 11.44 -3.61
C LYS A 9 39.60 12.05 -2.86
N ILE A 10 39.89 13.00 -1.96
CA ILE A 10 38.87 13.72 -1.18
C ILE A 10 37.89 14.50 -2.10
N LEU A 11 38.38 15.16 -3.14
CA LEU A 11 37.53 15.87 -4.10
C LEU A 11 36.62 14.92 -4.91
N ARG A 12 37.14 13.78 -5.35
CA ARG A 12 36.35 12.77 -6.08
C ARG A 12 35.32 12.07 -5.19
N ASP A 13 35.66 11.82 -3.93
CA ASP A 13 34.75 11.24 -2.96
C ASP A 13 33.62 12.24 -2.62
N ALA A 14 33.94 13.54 -2.53
CA ALA A 14 32.94 14.60 -2.32
C ALA A 14 31.99 14.81 -3.52
N GLU A 15 32.51 14.81 -4.75
CA GLU A 15 31.69 14.88 -5.98
C GLU A 15 30.75 13.67 -6.09
N ARG A 16 31.26 12.46 -5.84
CA ARG A 16 30.47 11.21 -5.88
C ARG A 16 29.35 11.19 -4.84
N ILE A 17 29.59 11.75 -3.64
CA ILE A 17 28.57 11.88 -2.59
C ILE A 17 27.48 12.86 -3.05
N CYS A 18 27.85 14.02 -3.61
CA CYS A 18 26.90 15.01 -4.10
C CYS A 18 25.96 14.43 -5.16
N ASP A 19 26.52 13.73 -6.16
CA ASP A 19 25.74 13.13 -7.25
C ASP A 19 24.75 12.06 -6.75
N SER A 20 25.14 11.27 -5.76
CA SER A 20 24.30 10.19 -5.22
C SER A 20 23.14 10.72 -4.37
N HIS A 21 23.34 11.83 -3.64
CA HIS A 21 22.28 12.51 -2.89
C HIS A 21 21.30 13.25 -3.82
N ASP A 22 21.78 13.81 -4.93
CA ASP A 22 20.92 14.39 -5.95
C ASP A 22 20.02 13.33 -6.63
N LEU A 23 20.57 12.15 -6.92
CA LEU A 23 19.78 11.01 -7.41
C LEU A 23 18.72 10.56 -6.39
N LEU A 24 19.08 10.49 -5.10
CA LEU A 24 18.13 10.19 -4.02
C LEU A 24 17.04 11.26 -3.90
N ALA A 25 17.37 12.54 -4.09
CA ALA A 25 16.39 13.62 -4.08
C ALA A 25 15.45 13.52 -5.31
N ARG A 26 15.98 13.16 -6.48
CA ARG A 26 15.17 12.95 -7.69
C ARG A 26 14.22 11.76 -7.57
N SER A 27 14.66 10.63 -6.99
CA SER A 27 13.78 9.47 -6.80
C SER A 27 12.58 9.78 -5.90
N ARG A 28 12.75 10.68 -4.92
CA ARG A 28 11.66 11.17 -4.05
C ARG A 28 10.61 11.97 -4.82
N ASN A 29 10.95 12.56 -5.96
CA ASN A 29 10.03 13.28 -6.84
C ASN A 29 9.29 12.37 -7.82
N GLY A 30 9.59 11.07 -7.85
CA GLY A 30 8.85 10.10 -8.66
C GLY A 30 9.55 8.74 -8.74
N ILE A 31 8.79 7.68 -8.44
CA ILE A 31 9.26 6.29 -8.26
C ILE A 31 10.02 5.72 -9.49
N ASP A 32 9.75 6.22 -10.70
CA ASP A 32 10.34 5.68 -11.95
C ASP A 32 11.17 6.68 -12.78
N THR A 33 11.56 7.80 -12.16
CA THR A 33 12.32 8.87 -12.83
C THR A 33 13.77 8.51 -13.17
N LEU A 34 14.28 7.41 -12.59
CA LEU A 34 15.66 6.98 -12.75
C LEU A 34 15.82 5.98 -13.90
N SER A 35 16.87 6.19 -14.69
CA SER A 35 17.42 5.19 -15.62
C SER A 35 17.99 3.97 -14.88
N ASN A 36 18.24 2.90 -15.62
CA ASN A 36 18.87 1.70 -15.05
C ASN A 36 20.27 2.02 -14.51
N GLU A 37 21.08 2.80 -15.23
CA GLU A 37 22.42 3.20 -14.79
C GLU A 37 22.39 3.99 -13.48
N GLU A 38 21.43 4.92 -13.34
CA GLU A 38 21.25 5.70 -12.12
C GLU A 38 20.81 4.82 -10.94
N ARG A 39 19.96 3.82 -11.16
CA ARG A 39 19.58 2.84 -10.12
C ARG A 39 20.75 1.98 -9.69
N VAL A 40 21.55 1.48 -10.65
CA VAL A 40 22.78 0.73 -10.36
C VAL A 40 23.75 1.59 -9.55
N GLN A 41 23.86 2.89 -9.86
CA GLN A 41 24.66 3.82 -9.08
C GLN A 41 24.13 3.99 -7.65
N LEU A 42 22.82 4.17 -7.47
CA LEU A 42 22.21 4.25 -6.13
C LEU A 42 22.40 2.97 -5.31
N ALA A 43 22.16 1.80 -5.91
CA ALA A 43 22.37 0.50 -5.26
C ALA A 43 23.82 0.32 -4.81
N LYS A 44 24.78 0.71 -5.67
CA LYS A 44 26.21 0.71 -5.30
C LYS A 44 26.49 1.64 -4.11
N SER A 45 25.93 2.85 -4.09
CA SER A 45 26.07 3.76 -2.95
C SER A 45 25.42 3.18 -1.68
N GLY A 46 24.30 2.47 -1.79
CA GLY A 46 23.68 1.72 -0.68
C GLY A 46 24.62 0.67 -0.10
N HIS A 47 25.31 -0.11 -0.95
CA HIS A 47 26.32 -1.07 -0.51
C HIS A 47 27.52 -0.41 0.19
N ASP A 48 28.02 0.70 -0.35
CA ASP A 48 29.12 1.45 0.26
C ASP A 48 28.72 1.91 1.68
N TYR A 49 27.55 2.53 1.86
CA TYR A 49 27.05 2.94 3.17
C TYR A 49 26.81 1.75 4.13
N LEU A 50 26.34 0.61 3.62
CA LEU A 50 26.18 -0.59 4.42
C LEU A 50 27.52 -1.14 4.94
N SER A 51 28.56 -1.05 4.12
CA SER A 51 29.92 -1.46 4.49
C SER A 51 30.53 -0.55 5.55
N GLU A 52 30.15 0.73 5.56
CA GLU A 52 30.55 1.73 6.55
C GLU A 52 29.73 1.67 7.86
N GLY A 53 28.72 0.79 7.93
CA GLY A 53 27.86 0.65 9.11
C GLY A 53 26.76 1.71 9.23
N SER A 54 26.38 2.35 8.11
CA SER A 54 25.29 3.33 8.05
C SER A 54 24.01 2.68 7.51
N GLU A 55 23.35 1.82 8.30
CA GLU A 55 22.24 1.00 7.79
C GLU A 55 20.99 1.81 7.42
N THR A 56 20.65 2.85 8.19
CA THR A 56 19.51 3.74 7.85
C THR A 56 19.70 4.39 6.48
N ILE A 57 20.91 4.88 6.18
CA ILE A 57 21.22 5.50 4.89
C ILE A 57 21.20 4.43 3.79
N ALA A 58 21.81 3.27 4.02
CA ALA A 58 21.77 2.17 3.05
C ALA A 58 20.33 1.78 2.66
N LEU A 59 19.42 1.70 3.64
CA LEU A 59 18.00 1.44 3.39
C LEU A 59 17.36 2.51 2.50
N ASP A 60 17.61 3.80 2.74
CA ASP A 60 17.08 4.89 1.90
C ASP A 60 17.54 4.75 0.44
N PHE A 61 18.81 4.38 0.22
CA PHE A 61 19.38 4.20 -1.11
C PHE A 61 18.81 2.98 -1.83
N PHE A 62 18.70 1.83 -1.17
CA PHE A 62 18.09 0.64 -1.76
C PHE A 62 16.59 0.83 -2.01
N GLU A 63 15.88 1.52 -1.11
CA GLU A 63 14.48 1.89 -1.29
C GLU A 63 14.29 2.74 -2.56
N ALA A 64 15.10 3.80 -2.71
CA ALA A 64 15.09 4.67 -3.87
C ALA A 64 15.49 3.96 -5.17
N ALA A 65 16.46 3.04 -5.11
CA ALA A 65 16.87 2.24 -6.26
C ALA A 65 15.80 1.22 -6.66
N GLN A 66 14.86 0.90 -5.76
CA GLN A 66 13.97 -0.25 -5.85
C GLN A 66 14.71 -1.60 -5.89
N ASP A 67 15.82 -1.66 -5.16
CA ASP A 67 16.71 -2.82 -5.07
C ASP A 67 16.29 -3.75 -3.93
N PHE A 68 15.44 -4.73 -4.27
CA PHE A 68 14.95 -5.73 -3.33
C PHE A 68 16.08 -6.60 -2.75
N GLU A 69 17.08 -6.94 -3.56
CA GLU A 69 18.21 -7.77 -3.14
C GLU A 69 19.09 -7.01 -2.14
N GLY A 70 19.39 -5.74 -2.42
CA GLY A 70 20.10 -4.84 -1.51
C GLY A 70 19.40 -4.72 -0.15
N LEU A 71 18.07 -4.52 -0.14
CA LEU A 71 17.28 -4.51 1.10
C LEU A 71 17.37 -5.84 1.87
N ARG A 72 17.32 -6.98 1.17
CA ARG A 72 17.46 -8.31 1.78
C ARG A 72 18.81 -8.47 2.46
N VAL A 73 19.89 -8.03 1.81
CA VAL A 73 21.24 -8.04 2.39
C VAL A 73 21.31 -7.23 3.68
N VAL A 74 20.67 -6.05 3.73
CA VAL A 74 20.60 -5.24 4.96
C VAL A 74 19.84 -5.98 6.06
N ALA A 75 18.65 -6.51 5.75
CA ALA A 75 17.81 -7.20 6.72
C ALA A 75 18.53 -8.42 7.32
N ASP A 76 19.14 -9.24 6.48
CA ASP A 76 19.85 -10.45 6.91
C ASP A 76 21.09 -10.11 7.76
N LYS A 77 21.83 -9.06 7.39
CA LYS A 77 22.96 -8.55 8.19
C LYS A 77 22.48 -8.10 9.56
N LEU A 78 21.45 -7.27 9.64
CA LEU A 78 20.92 -6.76 10.91
C LEU A 78 20.38 -7.89 11.79
N LEU A 79 19.63 -8.84 11.22
CA LEU A 79 19.11 -10.02 11.94
C LEU A 79 20.20 -10.95 12.49
N LYS A 80 21.38 -10.94 11.88
CA LYS A 80 22.52 -11.76 12.30
C LYS A 80 23.44 -11.04 13.29
N GLU A 81 23.71 -9.75 13.06
CA GLU A 81 24.80 -9.03 13.71
C GLU A 81 24.33 -7.97 14.71
N ARG A 82 23.14 -7.37 14.50
CA ARG A 82 22.65 -6.21 15.25
C ARG A 82 21.17 -6.33 15.59
N LEU A 83 20.84 -7.34 16.39
CA LEU A 83 19.48 -7.63 16.86
C LEU A 83 18.88 -6.56 17.78
N ASP A 84 19.60 -5.46 18.03
CA ASP A 84 19.19 -4.26 18.76
C ASP A 84 18.91 -3.07 17.82
N SER A 85 19.06 -3.24 16.50
CA SER A 85 18.91 -2.17 15.52
C SER A 85 17.44 -1.83 15.24
N THR A 86 17.03 -0.59 15.53
CA THR A 86 15.69 -0.05 15.25
C THR A 86 15.29 -0.07 13.78
N GLU A 87 16.24 -0.36 12.88
CA GLU A 87 16.03 -0.47 11.43
C GLU A 87 15.54 -1.85 10.97
N ILE A 88 15.68 -2.91 11.78
CA ILE A 88 15.21 -4.26 11.39
C ILE A 88 13.72 -4.24 11.01
N PRO A 89 12.81 -3.67 11.82
CA PRO A 89 11.40 -3.65 11.46
C PRO A 89 11.13 -2.90 10.15
N ARG A 90 11.85 -1.80 9.90
CA ARG A 90 11.73 -1.04 8.65
C ARG A 90 12.15 -1.90 7.45
N ALA A 91 13.31 -2.55 7.51
CA ALA A 91 13.80 -3.40 6.44
C ALA A 91 12.83 -4.55 6.13
N LEU A 92 12.32 -5.24 7.16
CA LEU A 92 11.36 -6.33 6.99
C LEU A 92 10.01 -5.86 6.45
N ILE A 93 9.54 -4.66 6.82
CA ILE A 93 8.32 -4.07 6.26
C ILE A 93 8.50 -3.76 4.78
N LEU A 94 9.62 -3.15 4.37
CA LEU A 94 9.91 -2.86 2.96
C LEU A 94 9.98 -4.13 2.11
N LEU A 95 10.53 -5.21 2.68
CA LEU A 95 10.59 -6.54 2.04
C LEU A 95 9.24 -7.30 2.07
N GLU A 96 8.27 -6.80 2.85
CA GLU A 96 7.05 -7.51 3.27
C GLU A 96 7.35 -8.91 3.84
N ASP A 97 8.43 -9.03 4.60
CA ASP A 97 8.86 -10.27 5.22
C ASP A 97 8.14 -10.48 6.57
N HIS A 98 6.87 -10.86 6.47
CA HIS A 98 6.00 -11.04 7.62
C HIS A 98 6.43 -12.22 8.52
N GLU A 99 7.02 -13.27 7.98
CA GLU A 99 7.54 -14.40 8.79
C GLU A 99 8.87 -14.04 9.46
N GLY A 100 9.74 -13.28 8.79
CA GLY A 100 10.90 -12.65 9.42
C GLY A 100 10.49 -11.74 10.58
N MET A 101 9.45 -10.93 10.39
CA MET A 101 8.88 -10.07 11.44
C MET A 101 8.31 -10.89 12.59
N ARG A 102 7.54 -11.93 12.30
CA ARG A 102 7.01 -12.87 13.30
C ARG A 102 8.12 -13.46 14.15
N ASN A 103 9.17 -13.95 13.50
CA ASN A 103 10.32 -14.55 14.18
C ASN A 103 11.08 -13.53 15.03
N LEU A 104 11.28 -12.31 14.53
CA LEU A 104 11.89 -11.22 15.30
C LEU A 104 11.08 -10.93 16.57
N LEU A 105 9.78 -10.75 16.43
CA LEU A 105 8.87 -10.38 17.53
C LEU A 105 8.71 -11.51 18.57
N ASN A 106 8.83 -12.77 18.16
CA ASN A 106 8.76 -13.92 19.08
C ASN A 106 10.09 -14.22 19.78
N ARG A 107 11.20 -13.58 19.41
CA ARG A 107 12.46 -13.72 20.16
C ARG A 107 12.31 -13.05 21.53
N GLU A 108 12.52 -13.81 22.60
CA GLU A 108 12.48 -13.32 23.98
C GLU A 108 13.54 -12.25 24.21
N ASN A 109 13.21 -10.97 24.01
CA ASN A 109 14.17 -9.90 24.29
C ASN A 109 13.50 -8.60 24.77
N ARG A 110 12.62 -8.71 25.78
CA ARG A 110 12.05 -7.54 26.48
C ARG A 110 13.12 -6.59 27.07
N GLY A 111 14.36 -7.06 27.27
CA GLY A 111 15.42 -6.30 27.93
C GLY A 111 16.22 -5.34 27.05
N TYR A 112 16.18 -5.48 25.71
CA TYR A 112 17.04 -4.70 24.80
C TYR A 112 16.34 -3.51 24.13
N TRP A 113 15.01 -3.53 24.05
CA TRP A 113 14.22 -2.52 23.36
C TRP A 113 13.43 -1.75 24.41
N GLY A 114 13.53 -0.41 24.51
CA GLY A 114 12.75 0.38 25.48
C GLY A 114 11.24 0.38 25.20
N THR A 115 10.43 1.14 25.92
CA THR A 115 8.95 1.28 25.87
C THR A 115 8.30 1.61 24.50
N TYR A 116 9.05 1.59 23.40
CA TYR A 116 8.60 1.73 22.01
C TYR A 116 8.78 0.43 21.18
N GLN A 117 8.91 -0.74 21.85
CA GLN A 117 9.38 -2.03 21.31
C GLN A 117 8.69 -2.49 20.02
N TYR A 118 7.41 -2.18 19.85
CA TYR A 118 6.59 -2.75 18.79
C TYR A 118 6.01 -1.73 17.81
N GLU A 119 6.20 -0.43 18.07
CA GLU A 119 5.58 0.63 17.25
C GLU A 119 6.04 0.54 15.79
N GLY A 120 7.35 0.38 15.56
CA GLY A 120 7.91 0.23 14.22
C GLY A 120 7.36 -0.99 13.48
N SER A 121 7.25 -2.13 14.16
CA SER A 121 6.80 -3.40 13.59
C SER A 121 5.31 -3.41 13.22
N PHE A 122 4.46 -2.76 14.04
CA PHE A 122 3.01 -2.72 13.83
C PHE A 122 2.55 -1.50 13.02
N ARG A 123 3.45 -0.60 12.61
CA ARG A 123 3.13 0.59 11.82
C ARG A 123 2.37 0.26 10.53
N ILE A 124 2.67 -0.88 9.90
CA ILE A 124 1.99 -1.31 8.67
C ILE A 124 0.49 -1.57 8.85
N LEU A 125 0.05 -1.80 10.10
CA LEU A 125 -1.36 -2.04 10.44
C LEU A 125 -2.11 -0.76 10.83
N GLU A 126 -1.42 0.36 11.00
CA GLU A 126 -1.99 1.58 11.60
C GLU A 126 -3.24 2.07 10.87
N LYS A 127 -3.16 2.23 9.55
CA LYS A 127 -4.28 2.74 8.75
C LYS A 127 -5.51 1.85 8.91
N THR A 128 -5.34 0.54 8.71
CA THR A 128 -6.45 -0.42 8.77
C THR A 128 -7.00 -0.58 10.20
N LEU A 129 -6.15 -0.50 11.21
CA LEU A 129 -6.58 -0.48 12.61
C LEU A 129 -7.42 0.77 12.92
N ASN A 130 -6.99 1.95 12.46
CA ASN A 130 -7.75 3.18 12.66
C ASN A 130 -9.10 3.14 11.93
N GLU A 131 -9.15 2.66 10.68
CA GLU A 131 -10.40 2.45 9.94
C GLU A 131 -11.34 1.48 10.67
N TYR A 132 -10.78 0.42 11.27
CA TYR A 132 -11.55 -0.52 12.09
C TYR A 132 -12.10 0.14 13.37
N VAL A 133 -11.27 0.93 14.06
CA VAL A 133 -11.66 1.69 15.26
C VAL A 133 -12.78 2.67 14.91
N ASP A 134 -12.65 3.43 13.83
CA ASP A 134 -13.66 4.40 13.40
C ASP A 134 -14.99 3.72 13.10
N LYS A 135 -14.96 2.59 12.36
CA LYS A 135 -16.15 1.78 12.12
C LYS A 135 -16.79 1.30 13.43
N PHE A 136 -15.99 0.79 14.37
CA PHE A 136 -16.48 0.37 15.69
C PHE A 136 -17.15 1.51 16.45
N LEU A 137 -16.58 2.73 16.42
CA LEU A 137 -17.14 3.90 17.08
C LEU A 137 -18.47 4.34 16.45
N ILE A 138 -18.57 4.32 15.12
CA ILE A 138 -19.79 4.63 14.37
C ILE A 138 -20.89 3.63 14.70
N GLU A 139 -20.60 2.33 14.65
CA GLU A 139 -21.56 1.25 14.95
C GLU A 139 -22.08 1.29 16.39
N ASN A 140 -21.36 1.96 17.30
CA ASN A 140 -21.73 2.11 18.71
C ASN A 140 -22.31 3.49 19.06
N GLY A 141 -22.83 4.21 18.06
CA GLY A 141 -23.55 5.48 18.25
C GLY A 141 -22.68 6.72 18.09
N ASP A 142 -21.71 6.67 17.17
CA ASP A 142 -20.85 7.80 16.78
C ASP A 142 -20.09 8.42 17.97
N LEU A 143 -19.36 7.55 18.66
CA LEU A 143 -18.66 7.92 19.89
C LEU A 143 -17.32 8.61 19.62
N THR A 144 -17.01 9.68 20.35
CA THR A 144 -15.70 10.32 20.29
C THR A 144 -14.70 9.66 21.25
N ALA A 145 -13.57 9.18 20.73
CA ALA A 145 -12.46 8.64 21.50
C ALA A 145 -11.32 9.68 21.69
N THR A 146 -10.80 9.80 22.91
CA THR A 146 -9.68 10.67 23.29
C THR A 146 -8.44 9.91 23.77
N GLY A 147 -8.54 8.58 23.89
CA GLY A 147 -7.40 7.70 24.18
C GLY A 147 -6.40 7.62 23.03
N MET A 148 -5.18 7.20 23.33
CA MET A 148 -4.18 6.80 22.32
C MET A 148 -4.20 5.29 22.10
N ILE A 149 -3.56 4.82 21.03
CA ILE A 149 -3.29 3.39 20.82
C ILE A 149 -1.77 3.20 20.84
N ASN A 150 -1.28 2.37 21.75
CA ASN A 150 0.09 1.87 21.70
C ASN A 150 0.12 0.70 20.74
N ARG A 151 0.35 0.99 19.45
CA ARG A 151 -0.01 0.12 18.31
C ARG A 151 0.37 -1.35 18.50
N GLY A 152 1.57 -1.62 18.97
CA GLY A 152 1.98 -3.01 19.22
C GLY A 152 1.56 -3.52 20.59
N ASP A 153 1.88 -2.80 21.67
CA ASP A 153 1.59 -3.25 23.03
C ASP A 153 0.11 -3.51 23.27
N ASP A 154 -0.77 -2.60 22.83
CA ASP A 154 -2.22 -2.77 22.97
C ASP A 154 -2.72 -3.99 22.19
N LEU A 155 -2.26 -4.19 20.96
CA LEU A 155 -2.68 -5.35 20.15
C LEU A 155 -2.26 -6.65 20.83
N ILE A 156 -1.02 -6.74 21.34
CA ILE A 156 -0.48 -7.94 21.97
C ILE A 156 -1.11 -8.19 23.34
N ALA A 157 -1.10 -7.18 24.21
CA ALA A 157 -1.63 -7.25 25.56
C ALA A 157 -3.11 -7.62 25.55
N ILE A 158 -3.92 -6.92 24.76
CA ILE A 158 -5.37 -7.14 24.73
C ILE A 158 -5.70 -8.49 24.11
N ARG A 159 -4.94 -8.97 23.11
CA ARG A 159 -5.09 -10.35 22.59
C ARG A 159 -4.82 -11.38 23.68
N ASN A 160 -3.77 -11.22 24.47
CA ASN A 160 -3.42 -12.18 25.51
C ASN A 160 -4.36 -12.11 26.72
N LEU A 161 -4.85 -10.91 27.05
CA LEU A 161 -5.89 -10.70 28.06
C LEU A 161 -7.25 -11.23 27.58
N SER A 162 -7.56 -11.17 26.28
CA SER A 162 -8.83 -11.68 25.75
C SER A 162 -9.03 -13.18 25.93
N ARG A 163 -7.95 -13.93 26.19
CA ARG A 163 -7.97 -15.35 26.56
C ARG A 163 -8.27 -15.60 28.04
N GLN A 164 -8.14 -14.58 28.88
CA GLN A 164 -8.25 -14.69 30.34
C GLN A 164 -9.54 -14.05 30.88
N TYR A 165 -10.10 -13.10 30.14
CA TYR A 165 -11.31 -12.36 30.49
C TYR A 165 -12.43 -12.66 29.50
N ASP A 166 -13.68 -12.53 29.96
CA ASP A 166 -14.86 -12.90 29.19
C ASP A 166 -15.52 -11.69 28.51
N VAL A 167 -15.37 -10.49 29.08
CA VAL A 167 -16.07 -9.27 28.62
C VAL A 167 -15.20 -8.02 28.79
N ALA A 168 -15.15 -7.19 27.75
CA ALA A 168 -14.54 -5.88 27.74
C ALA A 168 -15.56 -4.80 28.15
N VAL A 169 -15.14 -3.87 29.02
CA VAL A 169 -15.92 -2.69 29.38
C VAL A 169 -15.06 -1.44 29.20
N PRO A 170 -15.04 -0.85 27.99
CA PRO A 170 -14.40 0.43 27.77
C PRO A 170 -15.19 1.57 28.40
N ILE A 171 -14.49 2.38 29.18
CA ILE A 171 -15.00 3.63 29.75
C ILE A 171 -14.87 4.73 28.69
N ALA A 172 -15.99 5.40 28.39
CA ALA A 172 -16.12 6.26 27.23
C ALA A 172 -15.08 7.38 27.20
N ARG A 173 -14.75 7.80 25.97
CA ARG A 173 -13.65 8.68 25.57
C ARG A 173 -12.26 8.08 25.82
N GLY A 174 -11.95 7.65 27.05
CA GLY A 174 -10.63 7.17 27.43
C GLY A 174 -10.25 5.81 26.86
N GLY A 175 -11.05 4.78 27.16
CA GLY A 175 -10.74 3.38 26.82
C GLY A 175 -11.39 2.85 25.54
N LEU A 176 -12.06 3.71 24.75
CA LEU A 176 -12.83 3.26 23.58
C LEU A 176 -11.96 2.58 22.51
N LYS A 177 -10.74 3.08 22.27
CA LYS A 177 -9.83 2.50 21.28
C LYS A 177 -9.38 1.10 21.68
N GLN A 178 -9.04 0.89 22.95
CA GLN A 178 -8.73 -0.43 23.50
C GLN A 178 -9.97 -1.35 23.50
N GLY A 179 -11.17 -0.80 23.72
CA GLY A 179 -12.43 -1.53 23.57
C GLY A 179 -12.66 -2.04 22.15
N ALA A 180 -12.30 -1.25 21.12
CA ALA A 180 -12.32 -1.67 19.72
C ALA A 180 -11.29 -2.79 19.46
N ILE A 181 -10.09 -2.71 20.04
CA ILE A 181 -9.08 -3.79 19.95
C ILE A 181 -9.58 -5.07 20.64
N ALA A 182 -10.23 -4.98 21.80
CA ALA A 182 -10.84 -6.14 22.44
C ALA A 182 -11.91 -6.79 21.55
N HIS A 183 -12.73 -5.95 20.90
CA HIS A 183 -13.74 -6.40 19.94
C HIS A 183 -13.11 -7.07 18.70
N LEU A 184 -11.99 -6.55 18.18
CA LEU A 184 -11.20 -7.18 17.10
C LEU A 184 -10.79 -8.62 17.48
N TRP A 185 -10.41 -8.83 18.74
CA TRP A 185 -10.05 -10.13 19.29
C TRP A 185 -11.24 -11.00 19.69
N GLY A 186 -12.47 -10.59 19.37
CA GLY A 186 -13.69 -11.36 19.63
C GLY A 186 -14.14 -11.35 21.08
N MET A 187 -13.57 -10.48 21.93
CA MET A 187 -14.07 -10.28 23.28
C MET A 187 -15.37 -9.45 23.20
N PRO A 188 -16.50 -9.95 23.74
CA PRO A 188 -17.72 -9.17 23.83
C PRO A 188 -17.49 -7.83 24.53
N THR A 189 -17.90 -6.72 23.91
CA THR A 189 -17.64 -5.37 24.40
C THR A 189 -18.93 -4.67 24.83
N LYS A 190 -18.95 -4.07 26.04
CA LYS A 190 -20.06 -3.29 26.59
C LYS A 190 -19.58 -1.92 27.03
N ILE A 191 -20.00 -0.87 26.32
CA ILE A 191 -19.49 0.48 26.52
C ILE A 191 -20.24 1.18 27.65
N VAL A 192 -19.49 1.84 28.54
CA VAL A 192 -20.03 2.67 29.62
C VAL A 192 -19.51 4.10 29.49
N ASP A 193 -20.41 5.08 29.49
CA ASP A 193 -20.05 6.49 29.57
C ASP A 193 -20.02 6.94 31.02
N ILE A 194 -18.88 7.46 31.46
CA ILE A 194 -18.66 7.95 32.83
C ILE A 194 -18.11 9.37 32.78
N ALA A 195 -18.93 10.32 33.21
CA ALA A 195 -18.53 11.71 33.39
C ALA A 195 -18.01 11.93 34.82
N ALA A 196 -16.69 11.92 35.00
CA ALA A 196 -16.01 12.14 36.28
C ALA A 196 -15.29 13.50 36.38
N HIS A 197 -14.81 14.09 35.27
CA HIS A 197 -14.09 15.38 35.30
C HIS A 197 -14.97 16.52 35.83
N ASN A 198 -14.40 17.33 36.75
CA ASN A 198 -15.01 18.51 37.37
C ASN A 198 -16.34 18.25 38.12
N ARG A 199 -16.55 17.04 38.62
CA ARG A 199 -17.77 16.68 39.36
C ARG A 199 -17.47 16.11 40.73
N LYS A 200 -18.27 16.51 41.72
CA LYS A 200 -18.25 15.93 43.08
C LYS A 200 -18.72 14.47 43.11
N VAL A 201 -19.60 14.07 42.18
CA VAL A 201 -20.13 12.70 42.08
C VAL A 201 -20.09 12.25 40.60
N PRO A 202 -19.33 11.19 40.26
CA PRO A 202 -19.33 10.62 38.92
C PRO A 202 -20.71 10.10 38.51
N ARG A 203 -21.17 10.48 37.31
CA ARG A 203 -22.39 9.93 36.69
C ARG A 203 -21.99 8.94 35.61
N GLY A 204 -22.67 7.81 35.55
CA GLY A 204 -22.40 6.77 34.57
C GLY A 204 -23.67 6.23 33.91
N LYS A 205 -23.60 5.95 32.61
CA LYS A 205 -24.68 5.37 31.80
C LYS A 205 -24.09 4.31 30.86
N TRP A 206 -24.75 3.17 30.74
CA TRP A 206 -24.43 2.19 29.70
C TRP A 206 -24.86 2.73 28.33
N ILE A 207 -23.94 2.73 27.37
CA ILE A 207 -24.26 3.12 25.99
C ILE A 207 -25.03 1.99 25.32
N ASN A 208 -24.53 0.77 25.43
CA ASN A 208 -25.24 -0.41 24.95
C ASN A 208 -26.19 -0.97 26.03
N PRO A 209 -27.32 -1.60 25.64
CA PRO A 209 -28.12 -2.37 26.57
C PRO A 209 -27.30 -3.48 27.24
N VAL A 210 -27.45 -3.60 28.56
CA VAL A 210 -26.81 -4.63 29.38
C VAL A 210 -27.83 -5.46 30.15
N GLN A 211 -27.60 -6.76 30.21
CA GLN A 211 -28.39 -7.74 30.93
C GLN A 211 -27.54 -8.43 32.00
N LYS A 212 -28.18 -9.07 32.99
CA LYS A 212 -27.48 -9.79 34.06
C LYS A 212 -26.51 -10.86 33.52
N LYS A 213 -26.95 -11.63 32.53
CA LYS A 213 -26.16 -12.67 31.84
C LYS A 213 -24.91 -12.13 31.13
N ASP A 214 -24.83 -10.82 30.88
CA ASP A 214 -23.67 -10.23 30.25
C ASP A 214 -22.47 -10.25 31.19
N PHE A 215 -22.66 -10.22 32.51
CA PHE A 215 -21.58 -10.12 33.50
C PHE A 215 -21.62 -11.14 34.64
N GLU A 216 -22.77 -11.77 34.93
CA GLU A 216 -22.87 -12.72 36.05
C GLU A 216 -21.90 -13.88 35.90
N GLY A 217 -21.04 -14.08 36.91
CA GLY A 217 -20.02 -15.13 36.92
C GLY A 217 -18.86 -14.94 35.95
N LYS A 218 -18.78 -13.79 35.25
CA LYS A 218 -17.76 -13.51 34.24
C LYS A 218 -16.60 -12.68 34.77
N LYS A 219 -15.43 -12.84 34.18
CA LYS A 219 -14.25 -12.00 34.38
C LYS A 219 -14.33 -10.80 33.44
N VAL A 220 -14.35 -9.59 34.00
CA VAL A 220 -14.53 -8.34 33.27
C VAL A 220 -13.21 -7.57 33.24
N LEU A 221 -12.84 -7.07 32.06
CA LEU A 221 -11.70 -6.18 31.89
C LEU A 221 -12.18 -4.78 31.55
N LEU A 222 -11.88 -3.82 32.42
CA LEU A 222 -12.15 -2.39 32.19
C LEU A 222 -11.05 -1.80 31.31
N PHE A 223 -11.42 -0.87 30.43
CA PHE A 223 -10.45 -0.06 29.70
C PHE A 223 -10.68 1.42 30.00
N ASP A 224 -9.61 2.13 30.36
CA ASP A 224 -9.59 3.59 30.47
C ASP A 224 -8.25 4.11 29.92
N LYS A 225 -8.16 5.40 29.66
CA LYS A 225 -6.90 6.01 29.19
C LYS A 225 -5.83 5.94 30.27
N ASP A 226 -6.15 6.38 31.46
CA ASP A 226 -5.27 6.45 32.62
C ASP A 226 -6.12 6.43 33.90
N ALA A 227 -5.45 6.37 35.05
CA ALA A 227 -6.08 6.48 36.35
C ALA A 227 -5.45 7.61 37.16
N VAL A 228 -5.86 8.87 36.93
CA VAL A 228 -5.34 9.99 37.72
C VAL A 228 -5.93 9.99 39.14
N SER A 229 -7.25 9.90 39.26
CA SER A 229 -7.95 9.85 40.57
C SER A 229 -8.63 8.51 40.85
N GLY A 230 -8.71 7.61 39.85
CA GLY A 230 -9.47 6.35 39.92
C GLY A 230 -10.99 6.52 39.98
N ALA A 231 -11.53 7.73 39.84
CA ALA A 231 -12.96 8.00 40.00
C ALA A 231 -13.84 7.29 38.94
N SER A 232 -13.35 7.21 37.69
CA SER A 232 -14.01 6.49 36.60
C SER A 232 -14.10 4.99 36.90
N ILE A 233 -12.97 4.38 37.27
CA ILE A 233 -12.86 2.97 37.64
C ILE A 233 -13.77 2.61 38.81
N ARG A 234 -13.74 3.36 39.92
CA ARG A 234 -14.63 3.13 41.08
C ARG A 234 -16.11 3.21 40.69
N LYS A 235 -16.46 4.14 39.80
CA LYS A 235 -17.83 4.25 39.29
C LYS A 235 -18.23 3.05 38.43
N ALA A 236 -17.35 2.59 37.55
CA ALA A 236 -17.58 1.40 36.74
C ALA A 236 -17.78 0.15 37.62
N LEU A 237 -16.93 -0.04 38.63
CA LEU A 237 -17.06 -1.14 39.60
C LEU A 237 -18.41 -1.11 40.33
N SER A 238 -18.83 0.07 40.82
CA SER A 238 -20.15 0.23 41.44
C SER A 238 -21.31 -0.13 40.49
N MET A 239 -21.20 0.22 39.21
CA MET A 239 -22.20 -0.12 38.20
C MET A 239 -22.21 -1.61 37.85
N LEU A 240 -21.06 -2.28 37.92
CA LEU A 240 -20.91 -3.71 37.65
C LEU A 240 -21.33 -4.59 38.83
N ALA A 241 -21.18 -4.13 40.08
CA ALA A 241 -21.43 -4.90 41.29
C ALA A 241 -22.82 -5.56 41.33
N ARG A 242 -23.85 -4.87 40.82
CA ARG A 242 -25.23 -5.39 40.75
C ARG A 242 -25.39 -6.64 39.88
N PHE A 243 -24.44 -6.88 38.97
CA PHE A 243 -24.44 -8.03 38.07
C PHE A 243 -23.60 -9.20 38.59
N ARG A 244 -22.87 -9.03 39.70
CA ARG A 244 -22.04 -10.07 40.35
C ARG A 244 -21.03 -10.73 39.38
N PRO A 245 -20.10 -9.95 38.80
CA PRO A 245 -18.98 -10.53 38.05
C PRO A 245 -18.10 -11.37 38.97
N LEU A 246 -17.42 -12.37 38.40
CA LEU A 246 -16.45 -13.21 39.11
C LEU A 246 -15.18 -12.43 39.47
N LYS A 247 -14.72 -11.58 38.55
CA LYS A 247 -13.53 -10.73 38.71
C LYS A 247 -13.70 -9.46 37.89
N VAL A 248 -13.15 -8.34 38.37
CA VAL A 248 -13.02 -7.12 37.56
C VAL A 248 -11.60 -6.59 37.71
N ASP A 249 -10.91 -6.42 36.59
CA ASP A 249 -9.58 -5.82 36.51
C ASP A 249 -9.59 -4.67 35.49
N ALA A 250 -8.48 -3.94 35.34
CA ALA A 250 -8.37 -2.84 34.37
C ALA A 250 -7.10 -2.93 33.52
N TYR A 251 -7.19 -2.46 32.28
CA TYR A 251 -6.05 -2.20 31.40
C TYR A 251 -5.99 -0.70 31.07
N PHE A 252 -4.78 -0.13 31.13
CA PHE A 252 -4.49 1.24 30.77
C PHE A 252 -3.37 1.27 29.72
N PRO A 253 -3.51 2.05 28.63
CA PRO A 253 -2.43 2.23 27.67
C PRO A 253 -1.30 3.12 28.22
N TYR A 254 -1.51 3.93 29.26
CA TYR A 254 -0.42 4.67 29.88
C TYR A 254 0.27 3.84 30.97
N ASP A 255 1.61 3.91 31.01
CA ASP A 255 2.43 3.29 32.05
C ASP A 255 2.14 3.84 33.44
N GLU A 256 2.58 3.09 34.45
CA GLU A 256 2.52 3.50 35.84
C GLU A 256 3.39 4.72 36.09
N VAL A 257 2.87 5.64 36.87
CA VAL A 257 3.59 6.84 37.29
C VAL A 257 3.87 6.74 38.79
N PRO A 258 5.13 6.90 39.24
CA PRO A 258 5.47 6.83 40.65
C PRO A 258 4.66 7.82 41.50
N ALA A 259 4.27 7.35 42.69
CA ALA A 259 3.51 8.14 43.65
C ALA A 259 4.20 9.48 43.94
N GLY A 260 3.43 10.57 43.88
CA GLY A 260 3.92 11.93 44.15
C GLY A 260 4.64 12.61 42.99
N SER A 261 4.81 11.95 41.84
CA SER A 261 5.37 12.62 40.66
C SER A 261 4.32 13.48 39.94
N ASN A 262 4.80 14.48 39.19
CA ASN A 262 3.98 15.34 38.33
C ASN A 262 3.81 14.78 36.90
N GLY A 263 4.20 13.51 36.69
CA GLY A 263 4.10 12.84 35.40
C GLY A 263 2.66 12.59 34.95
N THR A 264 2.49 12.46 33.63
CA THR A 264 1.24 12.03 33.00
C THR A 264 1.23 10.50 32.88
N GLY A 265 0.20 9.83 33.40
CA GLY A 265 0.03 8.39 33.29
C GLY A 265 -0.82 7.79 34.40
N THR A 266 -0.69 6.49 34.63
CA THR A 266 -1.59 5.71 35.49
C THR A 266 -1.11 5.71 36.94
N ARG A 267 -1.93 6.23 37.88
CA ARG A 267 -1.63 6.24 39.32
C ARG A 267 -2.33 5.07 40.00
N ILE A 268 -1.61 3.96 40.13
CA ILE A 268 -2.13 2.70 40.67
C ILE A 268 -2.55 2.86 42.14
N GLU A 269 -1.90 3.75 42.90
CA GLU A 269 -2.23 4.04 44.30
C GLU A 269 -3.65 4.60 44.48
N ASN A 270 -4.26 5.13 43.42
CA ASN A 270 -5.62 5.67 43.44
C ASN A 270 -6.68 4.63 43.03
N LEU A 271 -6.29 3.38 42.75
CA LEU A 271 -7.19 2.28 42.40
C LEU A 271 -7.55 1.45 43.64
N PRO A 272 -8.69 0.71 43.62
CA PRO A 272 -9.00 -0.24 44.68
C PRO A 272 -7.91 -1.32 44.81
N PRO A 273 -7.42 -1.64 46.03
CA PRO A 273 -6.31 -2.57 46.24
C PRO A 273 -6.53 -3.99 45.67
N GLU A 274 -7.79 -4.41 45.58
CA GLU A 274 -8.20 -5.71 45.05
C GLU A 274 -8.20 -5.79 43.51
N LEU A 275 -8.05 -4.65 42.82
CA LEU A 275 -8.10 -4.57 41.36
C LEU A 275 -6.70 -4.79 40.77
N THR A 276 -6.56 -5.80 39.91
CA THR A 276 -5.32 -5.93 39.12
C THR A 276 -5.36 -4.90 38.00
N ALA A 277 -4.29 -4.11 37.88
CA ALA A 277 -4.14 -3.12 36.83
C ALA A 277 -3.01 -3.53 35.88
N TYR A 278 -3.35 -3.62 34.60
CA TYR A 278 -2.41 -3.89 33.52
C TYR A 278 -2.06 -2.60 32.78
N TYR A 279 -0.80 -2.47 32.39
CA TYR A 279 -0.23 -1.39 31.58
C TYR A 279 0.98 -1.96 30.81
N PRO A 280 1.49 -1.30 29.76
CA PRO A 280 2.49 -1.89 28.86
C PRO A 280 3.67 -2.58 29.57
N GLU A 281 4.22 -1.96 30.63
CA GLU A 281 5.32 -2.55 31.40
C GLU A 281 5.02 -3.91 32.06
N ASN A 282 3.78 -4.14 32.53
CA ASN A 282 3.40 -5.36 33.27
C ASN A 282 2.44 -6.29 32.50
N ALA A 283 2.00 -5.88 31.31
CA ALA A 283 1.03 -6.61 30.51
C ALA A 283 1.61 -7.92 29.91
N PRO A 284 0.73 -8.90 29.61
CA PRO A 284 1.15 -10.14 28.95
C PRO A 284 1.47 -9.90 27.46
N LEU A 285 2.76 -9.76 27.13
CA LEU A 285 3.25 -9.50 25.77
C LEU A 285 3.85 -10.72 25.04
N GLN A 286 3.58 -11.94 25.51
CA GLN A 286 4.09 -13.17 24.88
C GLN A 286 3.51 -13.41 23.48
N ASN A 287 4.28 -14.12 22.64
CA ASN A 287 3.90 -14.48 21.26
C ASN A 287 3.54 -13.27 20.38
N ALA A 288 4.26 -12.16 20.53
CA ALA A 288 4.01 -10.92 19.82
C ALA A 288 3.99 -11.09 18.29
N GLY A 289 4.86 -11.95 17.76
CA GLY A 289 4.90 -12.28 16.34
C GLY A 289 3.65 -13.01 15.86
N ASP A 290 3.11 -13.92 16.67
CA ASP A 290 1.85 -14.60 16.31
C ASP A 290 0.68 -13.63 16.33
N VAL A 291 0.66 -12.70 17.31
CA VAL A 291 -0.35 -11.65 17.36
C VAL A 291 -0.26 -10.73 16.15
N TYR A 292 0.95 -10.40 15.69
CA TYR A 292 1.16 -9.62 14.46
C TYR A 292 0.51 -10.29 13.24
N ILE A 293 0.71 -11.59 13.04
CA ILE A 293 0.09 -12.34 11.94
C ILE A 293 -1.43 -12.40 12.10
N GLU A 294 -1.93 -12.72 13.30
CA GLU A 294 -3.37 -12.78 13.58
C GLU A 294 -4.03 -11.41 13.35
N ALA A 295 -3.35 -10.30 13.67
CA ALA A 295 -3.84 -8.95 13.47
C ALA A 295 -3.98 -8.62 11.98
N HIS A 296 -2.99 -9.00 11.15
CA HIS A 296 -3.09 -8.89 9.70
C HIS A 296 -4.33 -9.59 9.15
N GLU A 297 -4.60 -10.82 9.63
CA GLU A 297 -5.78 -11.60 9.25
C GLU A 297 -7.08 -10.92 9.73
N LYS A 298 -7.19 -10.56 11.01
CA LYS A 298 -8.38 -9.94 11.59
C LYS A 298 -8.74 -8.59 10.98
N LEU A 299 -7.72 -7.78 10.66
CA LEU A 299 -7.87 -6.48 10.01
C LEU A 299 -8.06 -6.57 8.50
N GLU A 300 -7.98 -7.78 7.91
CA GLU A 300 -8.18 -8.00 6.48
C GLU A 300 -7.23 -7.20 5.57
N THR A 301 -6.02 -6.97 6.06
CA THR A 301 -4.92 -6.46 5.23
C THR A 301 -4.69 -7.37 4.01
N PRO A 302 -4.04 -6.91 2.93
CA PRO A 302 -3.77 -7.75 1.76
C PRO A 302 -3.09 -9.08 2.12
N TYR A 303 -2.06 -9.04 2.99
CA TYR A 303 -1.39 -10.24 3.50
C TYR A 303 -2.34 -11.13 4.31
N GLY A 304 -3.14 -10.56 5.22
CA GLY A 304 -4.12 -11.31 6.00
C GLY A 304 -5.21 -11.98 5.16
N ARG A 305 -5.72 -11.30 4.13
CA ARG A 305 -6.68 -11.86 3.18
C ARG A 305 -6.08 -12.98 2.34
N ARG A 306 -4.80 -12.84 1.92
CA ARG A 306 -4.05 -13.91 1.24
C ARG A 306 -3.95 -15.15 2.12
N ARG A 307 -3.53 -15.02 3.40
CA ARG A 307 -3.45 -16.14 4.35
C ARG A 307 -4.80 -16.81 4.60
N LYS A 308 -5.84 -16.03 4.92
CA LYS A 308 -7.20 -16.56 5.12
C LYS A 308 -7.69 -17.34 3.90
N THR A 309 -7.44 -16.82 2.70
CA THR A 309 -7.78 -17.50 1.45
C THR A 309 -7.03 -18.81 1.31
N GLU A 310 -5.72 -18.83 1.52
CA GLU A 310 -4.91 -20.05 1.46
C GLU A 310 -5.45 -21.12 2.41
N THR A 311 -5.67 -20.77 3.68
CA THR A 311 -6.21 -21.68 4.69
C THR A 311 -7.55 -22.26 4.26
N LEU A 312 -8.48 -21.43 3.79
CA LEU A 312 -9.80 -21.88 3.36
C LEU A 312 -9.76 -22.88 2.20
N PHE A 313 -8.87 -22.66 1.22
CA PHE A 313 -8.72 -23.57 0.09
C PHE A 313 -8.04 -24.89 0.51
N ILE A 314 -7.04 -24.83 1.40
CA ILE A 314 -6.39 -26.04 1.93
C ILE A 314 -7.38 -26.87 2.78
N GLU A 315 -8.16 -26.22 3.64
CA GLU A 315 -9.19 -26.88 4.45
C GLU A 315 -10.25 -27.55 3.56
N GLU A 316 -10.69 -26.87 2.49
CA GLU A 316 -11.59 -27.46 1.52
C GLU A 316 -10.98 -28.67 0.81
N ALA A 317 -9.73 -28.55 0.34
CA ALA A 317 -9.03 -29.62 -0.34
C ALA A 317 -8.99 -30.88 0.56
N GLU A 318 -8.64 -30.73 1.84
CA GLU A 318 -8.67 -31.86 2.78
C GLU A 318 -10.07 -32.39 3.03
N ARG A 319 -11.08 -31.51 3.14
CA ARG A 319 -12.47 -31.91 3.35
C ARG A 319 -13.00 -32.80 2.23
N ILE A 320 -12.68 -32.49 0.96
CA ILE A 320 -13.21 -33.21 -0.21
C ILE A 320 -12.35 -34.39 -0.65
N LYS A 321 -11.12 -34.52 -0.12
CA LYS A 321 -10.10 -35.49 -0.53
C LYS A 321 -10.59 -36.92 -0.71
N LYS A 322 -11.47 -37.38 0.18
CA LYS A 322 -12.00 -38.75 0.15
C LYS A 322 -12.98 -38.98 -1.00
N GLU A 323 -13.80 -37.99 -1.33
CA GLU A 323 -14.87 -38.08 -2.34
C GLU A 323 -14.37 -37.65 -3.73
N PHE A 324 -13.48 -36.66 -3.79
CA PHE A 324 -12.94 -36.08 -5.02
C PHE A 324 -11.41 -35.89 -4.93
N PRO A 325 -10.61 -36.98 -4.97
CA PRO A 325 -9.16 -36.91 -4.76
C PRO A 325 -8.41 -36.06 -5.79
N GLU A 326 -8.77 -36.17 -7.08
CA GLU A 326 -8.13 -35.38 -8.16
C GLU A 326 -8.43 -33.88 -8.04
N LEU A 327 -9.66 -33.53 -7.67
CA LEU A 327 -10.06 -32.13 -7.45
C LEU A 327 -9.36 -31.56 -6.21
N SER A 328 -9.27 -32.34 -5.13
CA SER A 328 -8.53 -31.98 -3.92
C SER A 328 -7.08 -31.58 -4.23
N GLU A 329 -6.39 -32.42 -5.00
CA GLU A 329 -5.00 -32.15 -5.39
C GLU A 329 -4.89 -30.92 -6.30
N SER A 330 -5.83 -30.75 -7.24
CA SER A 330 -5.88 -29.60 -8.13
C SER A 330 -6.10 -28.29 -7.37
N ILE A 331 -7.02 -28.27 -6.37
CA ILE A 331 -7.27 -27.10 -5.51
C ILE A 331 -6.01 -26.77 -4.70
N ARG A 332 -5.39 -27.78 -4.07
CA ARG A 332 -4.18 -27.62 -3.26
C ARG A 332 -3.02 -27.06 -4.08
N THR A 333 -2.76 -27.66 -5.24
CA THR A 333 -1.68 -27.21 -6.14
C THR A 333 -1.93 -25.78 -6.61
N TYR A 334 -3.14 -25.51 -7.10
CA TYR A 334 -3.52 -24.17 -7.56
C TYR A 334 -3.28 -23.10 -6.50
N ILE A 335 -3.79 -23.29 -5.28
CA ILE A 335 -3.67 -22.24 -4.26
C ILE A 335 -2.22 -22.04 -3.84
N ILE A 336 -1.43 -23.10 -3.67
CA ILE A 336 0.00 -23.01 -3.32
C ILE A 336 0.77 -22.24 -4.40
N GLU A 337 0.57 -22.57 -5.68
CA GLU A 337 1.26 -21.88 -6.78
C GLU A 337 0.84 -20.42 -6.90
N ARG A 338 -0.45 -20.11 -6.77
CA ARG A 338 -0.94 -18.73 -6.84
C ARG A 338 -0.49 -17.88 -5.66
N CYS A 339 -0.44 -18.46 -4.47
CA CYS A 339 0.09 -17.80 -3.29
C CYS A 339 1.60 -17.57 -3.38
N ARG A 340 2.38 -18.57 -3.86
CA ARG A 340 3.82 -18.39 -4.15
C ARG A 340 4.08 -17.29 -5.16
N LEU A 341 3.29 -17.25 -6.23
CA LEU A 341 3.35 -16.17 -7.21
C LEU A 341 3.08 -14.82 -6.55
N TRP A 342 2.01 -14.69 -5.77
CA TRP A 342 1.67 -13.45 -5.05
C TRP A 342 2.83 -12.98 -4.17
N ASP A 343 3.45 -13.92 -3.43
CA ASP A 343 4.58 -13.66 -2.53
C ASP A 343 5.86 -13.30 -3.30
N SER A 344 6.00 -13.80 -4.54
CA SER A 344 7.16 -13.55 -5.42
C SER A 344 7.15 -12.19 -6.10
N LEU A 345 6.00 -11.48 -6.14
CA LEU A 345 5.93 -10.15 -6.75
C LEU A 345 6.70 -9.12 -5.91
N ASN A 346 7.45 -8.24 -6.57
CA ASN A 346 8.29 -7.23 -5.93
C ASN A 346 7.42 -6.07 -5.40
N PRO A 347 7.28 -5.90 -4.07
CA PRO A 347 6.41 -4.86 -3.50
C PRO A 347 6.88 -3.43 -3.81
N MET A 348 8.14 -3.27 -4.22
CA MET A 348 8.70 -1.95 -4.52
C MET A 348 8.26 -1.41 -5.87
N VAL A 349 7.84 -2.27 -6.79
CA VAL A 349 7.43 -1.86 -8.14
C VAL A 349 6.01 -1.28 -8.07
N ALA A 350 5.85 -0.03 -8.52
CA ALA A 350 4.55 0.63 -8.52
C ALA A 350 3.47 -0.21 -9.22
N GLY A 351 2.26 -0.26 -8.67
CA GLY A 351 1.14 -1.04 -9.22
C GLY A 351 1.10 -2.52 -8.82
N ILE A 352 2.16 -3.07 -8.22
CA ILE A 352 2.14 -4.47 -7.74
C ILE A 352 1.10 -4.69 -6.63
N SER A 353 0.84 -3.69 -5.79
CA SER A 353 -0.26 -3.73 -4.83
C SER A 353 -1.61 -3.98 -5.52
N ASP A 354 -1.87 -3.32 -6.64
CA ASP A 354 -3.13 -3.42 -7.38
C ASP A 354 -3.26 -4.75 -8.14
N VAL A 355 -2.14 -5.30 -8.60
CA VAL A 355 -2.06 -6.63 -9.21
C VAL A 355 -2.39 -7.69 -8.16
N ARG A 356 -1.76 -7.59 -6.99
CA ARG A 356 -2.03 -8.47 -5.83
C ARG A 356 -3.48 -8.39 -5.35
N GLU A 357 -4.06 -7.19 -5.35
CA GLU A 357 -5.46 -7.01 -5.01
C GLU A 357 -6.41 -7.68 -6.01
N GLN A 358 -6.08 -7.62 -7.31
CA GLN A 358 -6.83 -8.34 -8.32
C GLN A 358 -6.73 -9.85 -8.13
N MET A 359 -5.54 -10.38 -7.83
CA MET A 359 -5.39 -11.81 -7.51
C MET A 359 -6.25 -12.20 -6.30
N LEU A 360 -6.31 -11.38 -5.25
CA LEU A 360 -7.18 -11.63 -4.09
C LEU A 360 -8.67 -11.61 -4.48
N THR A 361 -9.06 -10.69 -5.37
CA THR A 361 -10.42 -10.61 -5.91
C THR A 361 -10.77 -11.88 -6.69
N GLU A 362 -9.89 -12.33 -7.58
CA GLU A 362 -10.04 -13.59 -8.32
C GLU A 362 -10.20 -14.77 -7.35
N PHE A 363 -9.38 -14.85 -6.29
CA PHE A 363 -9.55 -15.89 -5.27
C PHE A 363 -10.93 -15.84 -4.60
N GLY A 364 -11.43 -14.65 -4.29
CA GLY A 364 -12.76 -14.46 -3.71
C GLY A 364 -13.90 -14.90 -4.65
N GLU A 365 -13.76 -14.68 -5.96
CA GLU A 365 -14.70 -15.16 -6.96
C GLU A 365 -14.67 -16.69 -7.08
N LEU A 366 -13.47 -17.27 -7.16
CA LEU A 366 -13.29 -18.72 -7.20
C LEU A 366 -13.82 -19.38 -5.93
N LYS A 367 -13.64 -18.75 -4.76
CA LYS A 367 -14.21 -19.21 -3.49
C LYS A 367 -15.74 -19.35 -3.58
N LYS A 368 -16.43 -18.35 -4.13
CA LYS A 368 -17.90 -18.36 -4.28
C LYS A 368 -18.39 -19.47 -5.20
N VAL A 369 -17.64 -19.76 -6.26
CA VAL A 369 -18.01 -20.78 -7.26
C VAL A 369 -17.65 -22.19 -6.79
N TYR A 370 -16.47 -22.36 -6.18
CA TYR A 370 -15.88 -23.68 -5.96
C TYR A 370 -16.10 -24.23 -4.58
N LEU A 371 -16.14 -23.44 -3.50
CA LEU A 371 -16.36 -23.99 -2.16
C LEU A 371 -17.82 -24.42 -1.89
N ASN A 372 -18.63 -24.60 -2.94
CA ASN A 372 -20.01 -25.03 -2.84
C ASN A 372 -20.14 -26.53 -3.13
N THR A 373 -20.23 -27.33 -2.06
CA THR A 373 -20.26 -28.81 -2.11
C THR A 373 -21.37 -29.38 -2.99
N ALA A 374 -22.49 -28.66 -3.15
CA ALA A 374 -23.60 -29.11 -3.98
C ALA A 374 -23.21 -29.15 -5.48
N MET A 375 -22.27 -28.30 -5.90
CA MET A 375 -21.84 -28.18 -7.29
C MET A 375 -21.01 -29.38 -7.77
N TYR A 376 -20.21 -29.99 -6.89
CA TYR A 376 -19.31 -31.09 -7.28
C TYR A 376 -20.05 -32.34 -7.74
N LYS A 377 -21.31 -32.50 -7.32
CA LYS A 377 -22.15 -33.65 -7.68
C LYS A 377 -22.81 -33.51 -9.05
N LEU A 378 -22.68 -32.34 -9.68
CA LEU A 378 -23.24 -32.09 -11.00
C LEU A 378 -22.32 -32.69 -12.09
N PRO A 379 -22.87 -33.40 -13.08
CA PRO A 379 -22.09 -33.97 -14.18
C PRO A 379 -21.23 -32.92 -14.89
N GLY A 380 -19.96 -33.25 -15.15
CA GLY A 380 -19.03 -32.39 -15.89
C GLY A 380 -18.43 -31.22 -15.10
N VAL A 381 -18.99 -30.85 -13.94
CA VAL A 381 -18.46 -29.74 -13.14
C VAL A 381 -17.03 -30.04 -12.68
N VAL A 382 -16.80 -31.17 -12.01
CA VAL A 382 -15.48 -31.54 -11.48
C VAL A 382 -14.39 -31.53 -12.56
N GLY A 383 -14.67 -32.11 -13.73
CA GLY A 383 -13.72 -32.12 -14.86
C GLY A 383 -13.37 -30.71 -15.36
N ASN A 384 -14.39 -29.85 -15.53
CA ASN A 384 -14.17 -28.45 -15.93
C ASN A 384 -13.39 -27.66 -14.87
N LEU A 385 -13.63 -27.94 -13.58
CA LEU A 385 -12.89 -27.33 -12.48
C LEU A 385 -11.42 -27.71 -12.50
N ILE A 386 -11.13 -29.02 -12.60
CA ILE A 386 -9.75 -29.53 -12.68
C ILE A 386 -9.02 -28.87 -13.87
N GLN A 387 -9.65 -28.83 -15.04
CA GLN A 387 -9.05 -28.21 -16.23
C GLN A 387 -8.71 -26.73 -16.00
N ARG A 388 -9.61 -25.97 -15.37
CA ARG A 388 -9.40 -24.56 -15.09
C ARG A 388 -8.32 -24.31 -14.03
N LEU A 389 -8.24 -25.16 -13.02
CA LEU A 389 -7.24 -25.06 -11.94
C LEU A 389 -5.83 -25.50 -12.40
N SER A 390 -5.75 -26.37 -13.40
CA SER A 390 -4.48 -26.92 -13.89
C SER A 390 -3.69 -25.95 -14.79
N ASN A 391 -4.33 -24.93 -15.34
CA ASN A 391 -3.70 -23.94 -16.24
C ASN A 391 -4.04 -22.51 -15.81
N PRO A 392 -3.61 -22.07 -14.62
CA PRO A 392 -3.82 -20.69 -14.20
C PRO A 392 -3.03 -19.74 -15.10
N GLU A 393 -3.63 -18.60 -15.45
CA GLU A 393 -2.86 -17.52 -16.06
C GLU A 393 -1.73 -17.08 -15.10
N LYS A 394 -0.52 -16.90 -15.64
CA LYS A 394 0.66 -16.55 -14.81
C LYS A 394 0.46 -15.25 -14.06
N LEU A 395 -0.15 -14.23 -14.67
CA LEU A 395 -0.51 -12.98 -14.03
C LEU A 395 -1.90 -12.57 -14.56
N PRO A 396 -2.68 -11.77 -13.81
CA PRO A 396 -3.96 -11.28 -14.31
C PRO A 396 -3.83 -10.53 -15.64
N ILE A 397 -4.83 -10.64 -16.52
CA ILE A 397 -4.84 -10.01 -17.87
C ILE A 397 -4.58 -8.49 -17.85
N SER A 398 -4.97 -7.81 -16.77
CA SER A 398 -4.83 -6.35 -16.61
C SER A 398 -3.55 -5.93 -15.88
N THR A 399 -2.58 -6.84 -15.72
CA THR A 399 -1.35 -6.55 -14.96
C THR A 399 -0.62 -5.34 -15.53
N GLU A 400 -0.33 -5.34 -16.83
CA GLU A 400 0.40 -4.26 -17.49
C GLU A 400 -0.37 -2.94 -17.41
N ASN A 401 -1.69 -2.96 -17.60
CA ASN A 401 -2.54 -1.79 -17.45
C ASN A 401 -2.49 -1.19 -16.04
N LYS A 402 -2.47 -2.03 -15.00
CA LYS A 402 -2.31 -1.59 -13.61
C LYS A 402 -0.93 -0.99 -13.36
N LEU A 403 0.12 -1.63 -13.89
CA LEU A 403 1.49 -1.12 -13.76
C LEU A 403 1.65 0.24 -14.45
N ILE A 404 1.04 0.45 -15.62
CA ILE A 404 1.05 1.74 -16.33
C ILE A 404 0.22 2.77 -15.55
N ALA A 405 -0.98 2.42 -15.09
CA ALA A 405 -1.83 3.35 -14.34
C ALA A 405 -1.18 3.86 -13.06
N ALA A 406 -0.57 2.97 -12.28
CA ALA A 406 0.14 3.35 -11.06
C ALA A 406 1.31 4.32 -11.31
N ARG A 407 1.84 4.37 -12.53
CA ARG A 407 3.00 5.21 -12.90
C ARG A 407 2.60 6.57 -13.45
N TYR A 408 1.58 6.58 -14.32
CA TYR A 408 1.36 7.73 -15.18
C TYR A 408 0.07 8.48 -14.88
N ALA A 409 -0.91 7.87 -14.20
CA ALA A 409 -2.20 8.54 -13.95
C ALA A 409 -2.04 9.83 -13.13
N ALA A 410 -1.28 9.80 -12.04
CA ALA A 410 -1.02 11.00 -11.22
C ALA A 410 -0.18 12.04 -11.99
N ARG A 411 0.81 11.60 -12.77
CA ARG A 411 1.67 12.47 -13.59
C ARG A 411 0.88 13.18 -14.69
N ALA A 412 -0.13 12.52 -15.27
CA ALA A 412 -1.01 13.12 -16.27
C ALA A 412 -1.85 14.26 -15.65
N VAL A 413 -2.40 14.03 -14.45
CA VAL A 413 -3.15 15.05 -13.70
C VAL A 413 -2.24 16.22 -13.32
N GLU A 414 -1.02 15.95 -12.85
CA GLU A 414 -0.03 16.97 -12.53
C GLU A 414 0.36 17.80 -13.75
N ALA A 415 0.60 17.14 -14.89
CA ALA A 415 0.94 17.79 -16.15
C ALA A 415 -0.16 18.77 -16.63
N ALA A 416 -1.43 18.40 -16.51
CA ALA A 416 -2.55 19.30 -16.83
C ALA A 416 -2.70 20.42 -15.80
N THR A 417 -2.65 20.09 -14.50
CA THR A 417 -2.85 21.04 -13.40
C THR A 417 -1.77 22.11 -13.35
N SER A 418 -0.52 21.76 -13.61
CA SER A 418 0.61 22.72 -13.68
C SER A 418 0.40 23.82 -14.74
N ARG A 419 -0.51 23.59 -15.70
CA ARG A 419 -0.87 24.51 -16.78
C ARG A 419 -2.26 25.15 -16.59
N ASN A 420 -2.87 24.98 -15.41
CA ASN A 420 -4.24 25.41 -15.07
C ASN A 420 -5.31 24.80 -16.00
N ILE A 421 -5.15 23.53 -16.37
CA ILE A 421 -6.07 22.81 -17.23
C ILE A 421 -6.66 21.66 -16.42
N ASP A 422 -7.99 21.59 -16.37
CA ASP A 422 -8.68 20.43 -15.82
C ASP A 422 -8.68 19.32 -16.87
N ASN A 423 -8.10 18.17 -16.52
CA ASN A 423 -8.12 16.98 -17.35
C ASN A 423 -8.61 15.80 -16.51
N GLN A 424 -9.79 15.30 -16.85
CA GLN A 424 -10.39 14.13 -16.23
C GLN A 424 -10.21 12.87 -17.07
N HIS A 425 -9.51 12.96 -18.21
CA HIS A 425 -9.32 11.88 -19.15
C HIS A 425 -8.10 11.04 -18.77
N TYR A 426 -8.30 9.73 -18.88
CA TYR A 426 -7.26 8.73 -18.74
C TYR A 426 -7.41 7.71 -19.89
N PRO A 427 -6.31 7.14 -20.43
CA PRO A 427 -6.40 6.25 -21.58
C PRO A 427 -7.31 5.06 -21.28
N SER A 428 -8.25 4.78 -22.18
CA SER A 428 -9.16 3.64 -22.05
C SER A 428 -8.44 2.29 -22.09
N ASN A 429 -7.32 2.22 -22.82
CA ASN A 429 -6.39 1.09 -22.85
C ASN A 429 -4.93 1.59 -22.70
N PRO A 430 -4.44 1.76 -21.46
CA PRO A 430 -3.12 2.33 -21.21
C PRO A 430 -1.95 1.55 -21.83
N LEU A 431 -2.04 0.23 -21.90
CA LEU A 431 -1.02 -0.61 -22.55
C LEU A 431 -0.90 -0.32 -24.03
N ALA A 432 -2.03 -0.35 -24.76
CA ALA A 432 -2.04 -0.06 -26.19
C ALA A 432 -1.52 1.35 -26.48
N ALA A 433 -1.94 2.32 -25.68
CA ALA A 433 -1.47 3.70 -25.77
C ALA A 433 0.05 3.81 -25.55
N PHE A 434 0.58 3.15 -24.51
CA PHE A 434 2.01 3.14 -24.25
C PHE A 434 2.83 2.48 -25.36
N ILE A 435 2.37 1.35 -25.92
CA ILE A 435 3.04 0.66 -27.03
C ILE A 435 3.09 1.57 -28.26
N ALA A 436 1.96 2.16 -28.65
CA ALA A 436 1.91 3.09 -29.78
C ALA A 436 2.80 4.32 -29.55
N ALA A 437 2.91 4.82 -28.32
CA ALA A 437 3.83 5.90 -27.97
C ALA A 437 5.30 5.48 -28.14
N ARG A 438 5.64 4.25 -27.70
CA ARG A 438 6.99 3.68 -27.87
C ARG A 438 7.37 3.52 -29.34
N GLU A 439 6.47 2.99 -30.16
CA GLU A 439 6.67 2.90 -31.61
C GLU A 439 6.88 4.28 -32.25
N ALA A 440 6.07 5.27 -31.85
CA ALA A 440 6.20 6.63 -32.33
C ALA A 440 7.58 7.22 -31.95
N VAL A 441 8.02 7.08 -30.70
CA VAL A 441 9.34 7.56 -30.27
C VAL A 441 10.48 6.86 -31.03
N GLN A 442 10.38 5.55 -31.26
CA GLN A 442 11.37 4.79 -32.03
C GLN A 442 11.49 5.23 -33.50
N LYS A 443 10.46 5.87 -34.07
CA LYS A 443 10.51 6.49 -35.41
C LYS A 443 11.46 7.70 -35.47
N GLY A 444 11.89 8.24 -34.32
CA GLY A 444 12.88 9.30 -34.20
C GLY A 444 12.33 10.71 -34.42
N PHE A 445 11.14 11.01 -33.87
CA PHE A 445 10.68 12.39 -33.75
C PHE A 445 11.56 13.17 -32.76
N ASP A 446 11.67 14.48 -32.94
CA ASP A 446 12.49 15.36 -32.09
C ASP A 446 11.71 15.91 -30.89
N VAL A 447 10.40 16.12 -31.06
CA VAL A 447 9.52 16.74 -30.05
C VAL A 447 8.08 16.25 -30.24
N ALA A 448 7.37 16.01 -29.14
CA ALA A 448 5.93 15.81 -29.12
C ALA A 448 5.20 17.12 -28.81
N LEU A 449 4.21 17.48 -29.63
CA LEU A 449 3.24 18.53 -29.33
C LEU A 449 1.98 17.89 -28.76
N ILE A 450 1.80 18.04 -27.45
CA ILE A 450 0.66 17.55 -26.69
C ILE A 450 -0.55 18.46 -26.90
N VAL A 451 -1.65 17.90 -27.39
CA VAL A 451 -2.89 18.65 -27.65
C VAL A 451 -3.89 18.40 -26.53
N GLY A 452 -4.09 19.40 -25.68
CA GLY A 452 -4.99 19.34 -24.54
C GLY A 452 -6.44 19.75 -24.86
N PRO A 453 -7.38 19.44 -23.94
CA PRO A 453 -7.11 18.88 -22.61
C PRO A 453 -6.83 17.36 -22.59
N GLU A 454 -7.34 16.59 -23.54
CA GLU A 454 -7.31 15.12 -23.50
C GLU A 454 -5.90 14.56 -23.73
N GLY A 455 -5.10 15.16 -24.62
CA GLY A 455 -3.74 14.72 -24.92
C GLY A 455 -2.78 14.76 -23.72
N PHE A 456 -3.07 15.56 -22.67
CA PHE A 456 -2.28 15.56 -21.44
C PHE A 456 -2.26 14.21 -20.73
N ALA A 457 -3.26 13.35 -20.98
CA ALA A 457 -3.29 11.99 -20.47
C ALA A 457 -2.09 11.14 -20.92
N TYR A 458 -1.47 11.49 -22.06
CA TYR A 458 -0.40 10.72 -22.71
C TYR A 458 0.99 11.35 -22.56
N GLU A 459 1.07 12.64 -22.19
CA GLU A 459 2.35 13.37 -22.05
C GLU A 459 3.38 12.62 -21.19
N PRO A 460 3.02 12.03 -20.03
CA PRO A 460 4.00 11.31 -19.21
C PRO A 460 4.67 10.14 -19.93
N PHE A 461 4.01 9.48 -20.88
CA PHE A 461 4.62 8.37 -21.65
C PHE A 461 5.79 8.88 -22.49
N PHE A 462 5.60 9.99 -23.20
CA PHE A 462 6.61 10.56 -24.08
C PHE A 462 7.81 11.10 -23.32
N ILE A 463 7.57 11.77 -22.18
CA ILE A 463 8.64 12.21 -21.29
C ILE A 463 9.46 11.01 -20.80
N ASP A 464 8.80 9.94 -20.36
CA ASP A 464 9.47 8.74 -19.84
C ASP A 464 10.31 8.03 -20.92
N LEU A 465 9.79 7.99 -22.14
CA LEU A 465 10.45 7.45 -23.32
C LEU A 465 11.56 8.36 -23.88
N GLY A 466 11.80 9.52 -23.26
CA GLY A 466 12.90 10.44 -23.60
C GLY A 466 12.61 11.42 -24.73
N LEU A 467 11.34 11.59 -25.12
CA LEU A 467 10.93 12.57 -26.11
C LEU A 467 10.55 13.89 -25.43
N ALA A 468 11.17 14.99 -25.86
CA ALA A 468 10.83 16.32 -25.36
C ALA A 468 9.36 16.66 -25.67
N THR A 469 8.66 17.29 -24.74
CA THR A 469 7.25 17.66 -24.90
C THR A 469 7.05 19.18 -24.82
N VAL A 470 6.17 19.69 -25.67
CA VAL A 470 5.52 21.00 -25.52
C VAL A 470 4.03 20.82 -25.68
N ALA A 471 3.24 21.75 -25.16
CA ALA A 471 1.80 21.58 -25.11
C ALA A 471 1.05 22.79 -25.65
N VAL A 472 -0.13 22.51 -26.18
CA VAL A 472 -1.13 23.50 -26.55
C VAL A 472 -2.49 23.01 -26.09
N ASN A 473 -3.29 23.89 -25.51
CA ASN A 473 -4.64 23.57 -25.10
C ASN A 473 -5.63 24.10 -26.15
N ILE A 474 -6.52 23.22 -26.62
CA ILE A 474 -7.64 23.55 -27.49
C ILE A 474 -8.89 23.05 -26.78
N PRO A 475 -9.50 23.86 -25.89
CA PRO A 475 -10.69 23.46 -25.15
C PRO A 475 -11.81 22.97 -26.07
N GLU A 476 -12.60 22.02 -25.59
CA GLU A 476 -13.85 21.67 -26.25
C GLU A 476 -14.72 22.92 -26.44
N SER A 477 -15.26 23.08 -27.65
CA SER A 477 -16.15 24.18 -28.00
C SER A 477 -17.47 23.63 -28.50
N ARG A 478 -18.54 24.42 -28.35
CA ARG A 478 -19.83 24.05 -28.92
C ARG A 478 -19.76 24.03 -30.45
N ILE A 479 -20.69 23.30 -31.05
CA ILE A 479 -20.95 23.38 -32.49
C ILE A 479 -21.21 24.87 -32.79
N ASP A 480 -20.43 25.45 -33.72
CA ASP A 480 -20.43 26.86 -34.16
C ASP A 480 -19.57 27.87 -33.37
N GLU A 481 -18.85 27.45 -32.33
CA GLU A 481 -17.88 28.31 -31.65
C GLU A 481 -16.49 28.19 -32.29
N THR A 482 -15.83 29.33 -32.51
CA THR A 482 -14.41 29.33 -32.90
C THR A 482 -13.60 28.85 -31.71
N ARG A 483 -13.01 27.66 -31.82
CA ARG A 483 -12.10 27.13 -30.79
C ARG A 483 -11.05 28.18 -30.46
N THR A 484 -10.70 28.35 -29.19
CA THR A 484 -9.53 29.13 -28.79
C THR A 484 -8.29 28.22 -28.80
N THR A 485 -7.11 28.82 -28.77
CA THR A 485 -5.84 28.09 -28.63
C THR A 485 -5.05 28.79 -27.54
N ILE A 486 -4.57 28.01 -26.58
CA ILE A 486 -3.71 28.51 -25.50
C ILE A 486 -2.38 27.76 -25.62
N ALA A 487 -1.31 28.46 -25.96
CA ALA A 487 0.02 27.87 -25.94
C ALA A 487 0.45 27.65 -24.48
N CYS A 488 0.90 26.43 -24.17
CA CYS A 488 1.32 26.03 -22.82
C CYS A 488 2.83 25.75 -22.78
N GLY A 489 3.60 26.66 -23.37
CA GLY A 489 5.05 26.55 -23.55
C GLY A 489 5.53 27.38 -24.74
N ASP A 490 6.85 27.37 -24.96
CA ASP A 490 7.44 27.99 -26.14
C ASP A 490 7.33 27.07 -27.36
N LEU A 491 6.41 27.39 -28.29
CA LEU A 491 6.22 26.63 -29.53
C LEU A 491 7.35 26.86 -30.55
N SER A 492 8.29 27.79 -30.31
CA SER A 492 9.43 28.00 -31.20
C SER A 492 10.31 26.76 -31.35
N VAL A 493 10.28 25.85 -30.37
CA VAL A 493 11.00 24.57 -30.40
C VAL A 493 10.59 23.65 -31.55
N LEU A 494 9.42 23.88 -32.16
CA LEU A 494 8.93 23.09 -33.30
C LEU A 494 9.70 23.37 -34.60
N LYS A 495 10.45 24.48 -34.66
CA LYS A 495 11.05 24.97 -35.89
C LYS A 495 12.10 24.03 -36.46
N GLY A 496 11.86 23.57 -37.70
CA GLY A 496 12.75 22.63 -38.40
C GLY A 496 12.86 21.26 -37.74
N LYS A 497 11.94 20.90 -36.84
CA LYS A 497 11.92 19.61 -36.13
C LYS A 497 10.93 18.64 -36.76
N ARG A 498 11.14 17.34 -36.56
CA ARG A 498 10.13 16.29 -36.77
C ARG A 498 9.22 16.27 -35.55
N VAL A 499 7.99 16.71 -35.72
CA VAL A 499 7.03 16.91 -34.63
C VAL A 499 6.00 15.78 -34.63
N LEU A 500 5.83 15.13 -33.48
CA LEU A 500 4.73 14.19 -33.25
C LEU A 500 3.56 14.94 -32.60
N ILE A 501 2.42 15.05 -33.29
CA ILE A 501 1.19 15.59 -32.69
C ILE A 501 0.54 14.49 -31.86
N VAL A 502 0.26 14.76 -30.59
CA VAL A 502 -0.33 13.80 -29.64
C VAL A 502 -1.75 14.24 -29.31
N GLU A 503 -2.72 13.42 -29.71
CA GLU A 503 -4.16 13.66 -29.55
C GLU A 503 -4.87 12.38 -29.04
N ASP A 504 -6.03 12.53 -28.42
CA ASP A 504 -6.82 11.38 -27.97
C ASP A 504 -7.59 10.73 -29.14
N ASP A 505 -8.37 11.52 -29.88
CA ASP A 505 -9.18 11.05 -30.99
C ASP A 505 -9.35 12.03 -32.16
N VAL A 506 -9.85 11.49 -33.28
CA VAL A 506 -10.18 12.23 -34.50
C VAL A 506 -11.60 11.90 -34.90
N ARG A 507 -12.52 12.81 -34.59
CA ARG A 507 -13.92 12.71 -35.05
C ARG A 507 -14.19 13.52 -36.31
N THR A 508 -13.81 14.79 -36.32
CA THR A 508 -14.10 15.72 -37.42
C THR A 508 -12.84 16.26 -38.10
N GLY A 509 -11.66 16.03 -37.51
CA GLY A 509 -10.38 16.61 -37.96
C GLY A 509 -10.21 18.11 -37.67
N ALA A 510 -11.18 18.76 -37.00
CA ALA A 510 -11.12 20.19 -36.72
C ALA A 510 -9.94 20.60 -35.83
N THR A 511 -9.67 19.83 -34.76
CA THR A 511 -8.50 20.05 -33.89
C THR A 511 -7.20 19.95 -34.71
N LEU A 512 -7.07 18.88 -35.49
CA LEU A 512 -5.86 18.62 -36.28
C LEU A 512 -5.57 19.71 -37.32
N LYS A 513 -6.59 20.21 -38.03
CA LYS A 513 -6.42 21.34 -38.96
C LYS A 513 -5.88 22.58 -38.25
N LYS A 514 -6.43 22.88 -37.07
CA LYS A 514 -5.98 24.02 -36.27
C LYS A 514 -4.56 23.85 -35.76
N ILE A 515 -4.19 22.64 -35.35
CA ILE A 515 -2.81 22.31 -34.95
C ILE A 515 -1.84 22.44 -36.12
N ILE A 516 -2.23 22.03 -37.33
CA ILE A 516 -1.43 22.22 -38.54
C ILE A 516 -1.21 23.72 -38.80
N ASP A 517 -2.25 24.55 -38.72
CA ASP A 517 -2.13 25.99 -38.94
C ASP A 517 -1.15 26.64 -37.94
N ILE A 518 -1.25 26.28 -36.66
CA ILE A 518 -0.32 26.73 -35.62
C ILE A 518 1.10 26.26 -35.93
N SER A 519 1.26 24.97 -36.22
CA SER A 519 2.57 24.35 -36.47
C SER A 519 3.25 24.94 -37.71
N ASN A 520 2.51 25.24 -38.78
CA ASN A 520 3.02 25.82 -40.01
C ASN A 520 3.70 27.19 -39.80
N THR A 521 3.33 27.92 -38.76
CA THR A 521 3.99 29.18 -38.38
C THR A 521 5.46 28.96 -38.01
N TYR A 522 5.79 27.77 -37.51
CA TYR A 522 7.14 27.39 -37.08
C TYR A 522 7.88 26.57 -38.14
N VAL A 523 7.22 26.15 -39.23
CA VAL A 523 7.81 25.39 -40.34
C VAL A 523 8.54 24.12 -39.83
N PRO A 524 7.82 23.14 -39.23
CA PRO A 524 8.40 21.86 -38.87
C PRO A 524 8.90 21.13 -40.11
N GLN A 525 9.92 20.29 -39.95
CA GLN A 525 10.43 19.44 -41.04
C GLN A 525 9.40 18.39 -41.45
N GLU A 526 8.66 17.86 -40.47
CA GLU A 526 7.72 16.76 -40.64
C GLU A 526 6.67 16.76 -39.52
N LEU A 527 5.46 16.30 -39.84
CA LEU A 527 4.40 16.04 -38.88
C LEU A 527 4.07 14.54 -38.86
N GLY A 528 4.11 13.94 -37.68
CA GLY A 528 3.48 12.65 -37.37
C GLY A 528 2.27 12.85 -36.47
N LEU A 529 1.41 11.83 -36.37
CA LEU A 529 0.23 11.84 -35.51
C LEU A 529 0.22 10.60 -34.62
N TYR A 530 -0.01 10.80 -33.33
CA TYR A 530 -0.33 9.77 -32.36
C TYR A 530 -1.77 9.95 -31.90
N LEU A 531 -2.52 8.84 -31.85
CA LEU A 531 -3.90 8.78 -31.40
C LEU A 531 -4.05 7.80 -30.23
N GLY A 532 -4.50 8.34 -29.10
CA GLY A 532 -4.60 7.63 -27.82
C GLY A 532 -5.74 6.62 -27.70
N LEU A 533 -6.83 6.79 -28.47
CA LEU A 533 -7.93 5.82 -28.52
C LEU A 533 -7.76 4.80 -29.66
N PRO A 534 -8.30 3.57 -29.49
CA PRO A 534 -8.36 2.57 -30.55
C PRO A 534 -9.08 3.09 -31.80
N LYS A 535 -8.69 2.59 -32.97
CA LYS A 535 -9.21 2.90 -34.30
C LYS A 535 -10.72 2.72 -34.43
N THR A 536 -11.34 1.87 -33.62
CA THR A 536 -12.81 1.75 -33.56
C THR A 536 -13.50 3.04 -33.10
N PHE A 537 -12.78 3.93 -32.42
CA PHE A 537 -13.25 5.24 -31.98
C PHE A 537 -12.76 6.39 -32.87
N GLN A 538 -11.98 6.09 -33.91
CA GLN A 538 -11.38 7.07 -34.81
C GLN A 538 -12.15 7.15 -36.13
N ARG A 539 -12.28 8.35 -36.71
CA ARG A 539 -12.64 8.56 -38.12
C ARG A 539 -11.39 8.87 -38.91
N MET A 540 -10.68 7.81 -39.31
CA MET A 540 -9.37 7.90 -39.96
C MET A 540 -9.40 8.72 -41.26
N GLU A 541 -10.54 8.73 -41.96
CA GLU A 541 -10.76 9.54 -43.17
C GLU A 541 -10.69 11.06 -42.92
N ASN A 542 -10.80 11.50 -41.66
CA ASN A 542 -10.73 12.90 -41.27
C ASN A 542 -9.31 13.34 -40.87
N ILE A 543 -8.31 12.46 -40.97
CA ILE A 543 -6.91 12.78 -40.74
C ILE A 543 -6.36 13.55 -41.96
N PRO A 544 -5.85 14.78 -41.79
CA PRO A 544 -5.22 15.53 -42.88
C PRO A 544 -4.01 14.80 -43.48
N SER A 545 -3.81 14.92 -44.80
CA SER A 545 -2.69 14.30 -45.52
C SER A 545 -1.30 14.85 -45.17
N ASN A 546 -1.24 15.92 -44.37
CA ASN A 546 0.01 16.49 -43.87
C ASN A 546 0.76 15.57 -42.90
N PHE A 547 0.06 14.61 -42.27
CA PHE A 547 0.68 13.63 -41.37
C PHE A 547 1.27 12.47 -42.15
N LYS A 548 2.60 12.29 -42.07
CA LYS A 548 3.29 11.22 -42.82
C LYS A 548 3.18 9.85 -42.17
N ASP A 549 3.25 9.82 -40.84
CA ASP A 549 3.13 8.62 -40.03
C ASP A 549 1.96 8.82 -39.05
N VAL A 550 1.17 7.76 -38.85
CA VAL A 550 0.05 7.75 -37.90
C VAL A 550 0.18 6.52 -37.01
N PHE A 551 0.26 6.75 -35.70
CA PHE A 551 0.32 5.74 -34.65
C PHE A 551 -1.00 5.75 -33.90
N VAL A 552 -1.61 4.57 -33.70
CA VAL A 552 -2.92 4.44 -33.06
C VAL A 552 -2.81 3.39 -31.97
N ALA A 553 -3.43 3.65 -30.81
CA ALA A 553 -3.51 2.71 -29.69
C ALA A 553 -4.44 1.50 -29.98
N ASP A 554 -4.07 0.69 -30.96
CA ASP A 554 -4.85 -0.43 -31.54
C ASP A 554 -4.51 -1.80 -30.94
N GLY A 555 -4.01 -1.82 -29.70
CA GLY A 555 -3.36 -2.99 -29.13
C GLY A 555 -4.20 -4.26 -29.13
N SER A 556 -3.58 -5.36 -29.58
CA SER A 556 -4.13 -6.71 -29.52
C SER A 556 -3.76 -7.41 -28.20
N ARG A 557 -4.41 -8.54 -27.89
CA ARG A 557 -4.13 -9.32 -26.66
C ARG A 557 -2.70 -9.90 -26.59
N GLU A 558 -1.95 -9.87 -27.69
CA GLU A 558 -0.68 -10.59 -27.88
C GLU A 558 0.57 -9.76 -27.47
N GLU A 559 0.42 -8.48 -27.13
CA GLU A 559 1.53 -7.53 -26.86
C GLU A 559 1.91 -7.37 -25.37
N ARG A 560 1.48 -8.28 -24.49
CA ARG A 560 1.67 -8.13 -23.02
C ARG A 560 3.13 -8.13 -22.56
N ALA A 561 4.04 -8.75 -23.31
CA ALA A 561 5.46 -8.82 -22.94
C ALA A 561 6.14 -7.44 -22.94
N ASP A 562 5.66 -6.50 -23.76
CA ASP A 562 6.41 -5.31 -24.11
C ASP A 562 6.60 -4.32 -22.95
N PHE A 563 5.62 -4.20 -22.05
CA PHE A 563 5.75 -3.31 -20.89
C PHE A 563 6.60 -3.91 -19.79
N SER A 564 6.52 -5.22 -19.58
CA SER A 564 7.39 -5.91 -18.62
C SER A 564 8.86 -5.83 -19.07
N ASP A 565 9.11 -5.99 -20.37
CA ASP A 565 10.44 -5.82 -20.96
C ASP A 565 10.92 -4.37 -20.83
N TYR A 566 10.03 -3.39 -21.05
CA TYR A 566 10.35 -1.98 -20.79
C TYR A 566 10.80 -1.75 -19.34
N LEU A 567 10.06 -2.25 -18.35
CA LEU A 567 10.45 -2.15 -16.94
C LEU A 567 11.82 -2.79 -16.69
N ALA A 568 12.10 -3.96 -17.28
CA ALA A 568 13.40 -4.59 -17.16
C ALA A 568 14.54 -3.72 -17.73
N THR A 569 14.33 -3.02 -18.85
CA THR A 569 15.31 -2.05 -19.39
C THR A 569 15.56 -0.86 -18.46
N ARG A 570 14.63 -0.58 -17.54
CA ARG A 570 14.74 0.44 -16.49
C ARG A 570 15.30 -0.10 -15.17
N GLY A 571 15.73 -1.37 -15.13
CA GLY A 571 16.21 -2.03 -13.91
C GLY A 571 15.10 -2.44 -12.94
N LEU A 572 13.85 -2.49 -13.40
CA LEU A 572 12.68 -2.77 -12.57
C LEU A 572 12.18 -4.19 -12.80
N ASN A 573 12.31 -5.02 -11.78
CA ASN A 573 11.88 -6.41 -11.81
C ASN A 573 10.54 -6.58 -11.11
N ILE A 574 9.53 -7.05 -11.87
CA ILE A 574 8.20 -7.39 -11.36
C ILE A 574 8.27 -8.46 -10.26
N PHE A 575 9.27 -9.35 -10.34
CA PHE A 575 9.50 -10.41 -9.37
C PHE A 575 10.67 -10.07 -8.45
N LYS A 576 10.59 -10.50 -7.20
CA LYS A 576 11.62 -10.31 -6.15
C LYS A 576 12.96 -10.96 -6.51
N TYR A 577 12.92 -12.05 -7.26
CA TYR A 577 14.08 -12.81 -7.70
C TYR A 577 14.04 -12.90 -9.22
N SER A 578 15.18 -12.69 -9.87
CA SER A 578 15.37 -13.07 -11.27
C SER A 578 15.08 -14.57 -11.42
N LYS A 579 14.40 -14.95 -12.50
CA LYS A 579 14.27 -16.36 -12.86
C LYS A 579 15.65 -16.84 -13.28
N ASP A 580 16.32 -17.57 -12.39
CA ASP A 580 17.36 -18.52 -12.78
C ASP A 580 16.73 -19.71 -13.51
#